data_AF-A0A1G7EM81-F1
#
_entry.id   AF-A0A1G7EM81-F1
#
_cell.length_a   1.000
_cell.length_b   1.000
_cell.length_c   1.000
_cell.angle_alpha   90.00
_cell.angle_beta   90.00
_cell.angle_gamma   90.00
#
_symmetry.space_group_name_H-M   'P 1'
#
loop_
_entity.id
_entity.type
_entity.pdbx_description
1 polymer ?
#
loop_
_entity_poly.entity_id
_entity_poly.type
_entity_poly.pdbx_seq_one_letter_code
_entity_poly.pdbx_strand_id
1 'polypeptide(L)'
;MAPKLMTALILSASLAGPLTAQDWEMPRAEDQPPASADGAERPGDDPLSGLEQELNRTMDGIFRRLQPHLEGLGNELAGTVNEFSPALRELSALIDDFGNYHRPERLENGDIVIRRRADAPPPPDMDELQRLLPDEGDGAPGRGEEWAPPENSTPVPQTEL
;
A
#
# COMPACT_ATOMS: atom_id res chain seq x y z
N MET A 1 41.89 -26.55 32.02
CA MET A 1 41.90 -27.71 31.10
C MET A 1 40.63 -28.52 31.36
N ALA A 2 39.75 -28.61 30.35
CA ALA A 2 38.63 -29.57 30.28
C ALA A 2 39.20 -31.01 30.15
N PRO A 3 38.42 -32.14 30.17
CA PRO A 3 37.21 -32.35 29.33
C PRO A 3 36.14 -33.32 29.95
N LYS A 4 34.84 -33.22 29.63
CA LYS A 4 34.02 -33.85 28.55
C LYS A 4 33.09 -35.01 29.01
N LEU A 5 31.80 -34.82 28.68
CA LEU A 5 30.79 -35.80 28.18
C LEU A 5 30.29 -36.83 29.22
N MET A 6 29.06 -37.35 29.26
CA MET A 6 28.14 -37.74 28.19
C MET A 6 26.87 -38.32 28.86
N THR A 7 25.65 -37.87 28.54
CA THR A 7 24.40 -38.70 28.54
C THR A 7 23.30 -37.85 27.87
N ALA A 8 22.82 -38.07 26.64
CA ALA A 8 22.21 -39.24 25.99
C ALA A 8 20.80 -39.60 26.51
N LEU A 9 19.81 -38.91 25.95
CA LEU A 9 18.59 -39.41 25.29
C LEU A 9 17.85 -40.66 25.85
N ILE A 10 16.61 -40.49 26.29
CA ILE A 10 15.51 -41.50 26.24
C ILE A 10 14.20 -40.71 26.01
N LEU A 11 13.68 -40.62 24.78
CA LEU A 11 12.72 -41.49 24.09
C LEU A 11 11.34 -41.63 24.77
N SER A 12 10.33 -41.15 24.03
CA SER A 12 8.88 -41.16 24.21
C SER A 12 8.22 -42.35 24.90
N ALA A 13 7.19 -42.05 25.72
CA ALA A 13 6.01 -42.90 25.89
C ALA A 13 4.78 -42.04 26.26
N SER A 14 3.88 -41.83 25.31
CA SER A 14 2.48 -41.49 25.60
C SER A 14 1.78 -42.74 26.11
N LEU A 15 1.14 -42.69 27.28
CA LEU A 15 -0.01 -43.53 27.61
C LEU A 15 -0.78 -42.97 28.84
N ALA A 16 -2.00 -42.50 28.57
CA ALA A 16 -3.22 -42.55 29.39
C ALA A 16 -3.13 -42.28 30.91
N GLY A 17 -3.45 -41.05 31.30
CA GLY A 17 -4.06 -40.76 32.61
C GLY A 17 -5.46 -40.17 32.41
N PRO A 18 -6.51 -40.62 33.12
CA PRO A 18 -7.80 -39.96 33.07
C PRO A 18 -7.66 -38.57 33.69
N LEU A 19 -7.88 -37.54 32.88
CA LEU A 19 -8.15 -36.19 33.36
C LEU A 19 -9.45 -36.28 34.16
N THR A 20 -9.36 -36.27 35.49
CA THR A 20 -10.51 -35.97 36.34
C THR A 20 -11.01 -34.60 35.90
N ALA A 21 -12.22 -34.58 35.34
CA ALA A 21 -12.91 -33.36 34.94
C ALA A 21 -12.78 -32.32 36.05
N GLN A 22 -12.29 -31.13 35.71
CA GLN A 22 -12.46 -29.99 36.58
C GLN A 22 -13.97 -29.78 36.69
N ASP A 23 -14.47 -29.91 37.92
CA ASP A 23 -15.84 -29.68 38.31
C ASP A 23 -16.14 -28.18 38.07
N TRP A 24 -16.54 -27.88 36.84
CA TRP A 24 -17.02 -26.56 36.45
C TRP A 24 -18.44 -26.42 37.02
N GLU A 25 -18.51 -25.97 38.26
CA GLU A 25 -19.78 -25.68 38.92
C GLU A 25 -20.37 -24.41 38.29
N MET A 26 -21.44 -24.60 37.51
CA MET A 26 -22.19 -23.51 36.90
C MET A 26 -22.75 -22.62 38.02
N PRO A 27 -22.48 -21.29 38.04
CA PRO A 27 -23.02 -20.42 39.07
C PRO A 27 -24.55 -20.55 39.06
N ARG A 28 -25.12 -21.00 40.19
CA ARG A 28 -26.58 -21.02 40.33
C ARG A 28 -27.08 -19.59 40.17
N ALA A 29 -28.21 -19.45 39.49
CA ALA A 29 -28.88 -18.17 39.25
C ALA A 29 -29.21 -17.38 40.54
N GLU A 30 -29.01 -17.98 41.72
CA GLU A 30 -29.29 -17.45 43.04
C GLU A 30 -28.13 -16.60 43.62
N ASP A 31 -26.90 -16.74 43.09
CA ASP A 31 -25.71 -16.00 43.55
C ASP A 31 -25.39 -14.74 42.70
N GLN A 32 -26.33 -14.33 41.84
CA GLN A 32 -26.24 -13.01 41.22
C GLN A 32 -26.52 -11.96 42.31
N PRO A 33 -25.58 -11.05 42.63
CA PRO A 33 -25.91 -9.88 43.45
C PRO A 33 -27.10 -9.18 42.77
N PRO A 34 -28.07 -8.64 43.53
CA PRO A 34 -29.21 -7.97 42.93
C PRO A 34 -28.67 -6.91 41.99
N ALA A 35 -28.85 -7.13 40.68
CA ALA A 35 -28.59 -6.11 39.68
C ALA A 35 -29.39 -4.89 40.15
N SER A 36 -28.69 -3.83 40.52
CA SER A 36 -29.28 -2.60 41.02
C SER A 36 -30.46 -2.23 40.14
N ALA A 37 -31.66 -2.40 40.66
CA ALA A 37 -32.93 -2.06 40.01
C ALA A 37 -33.15 -0.55 40.06
N ASP A 38 -32.12 0.22 39.69
CA ASP A 38 -32.11 1.67 39.58
C ASP A 38 -31.64 2.11 38.17
N GLY A 39 -31.99 1.28 37.18
CA GLY A 39 -31.93 1.60 35.76
C GLY A 39 -33.33 1.55 35.20
N ALA A 40 -34.17 2.51 35.57
CA ALA A 40 -35.44 2.73 34.88
C ALA A 40 -35.13 2.98 33.40
N GLU A 41 -35.36 1.96 32.57
CA GLU A 41 -35.35 2.08 31.13
C GLU A 41 -36.35 3.16 30.74
N ARG A 42 -35.83 4.32 30.30
CA ARG A 42 -36.65 5.31 29.62
C ARG A 42 -37.07 4.70 28.28
N PRO A 43 -38.38 4.65 27.98
CA PRO A 43 -38.82 4.20 26.66
C PRO A 43 -38.48 5.31 25.65
N GLY A 44 -37.38 5.13 24.93
CA GLY A 44 -36.95 6.05 23.87
C GLY A 44 -35.47 6.02 23.51
N ASP A 45 -34.61 5.46 24.36
CA ASP A 45 -33.16 5.44 24.10
C ASP A 45 -32.77 4.11 23.45
N ASP A 46 -32.67 4.11 22.11
CA ASP A 46 -32.10 2.98 21.37
C ASP A 46 -30.63 2.81 21.79
N PRO A 47 -30.21 1.65 22.36
CA PRO A 47 -28.84 1.45 22.83
C PRO A 47 -27.80 1.60 21.72
N LEU A 48 -28.19 1.39 20.45
CA LEU A 48 -27.32 1.64 19.29
C LEU A 48 -27.08 3.14 19.07
N SER A 49 -28.08 3.99 19.30
CA SER A 49 -27.92 5.44 19.16
C SER A 49 -26.94 6.03 20.20
N GLY A 50 -26.86 5.44 21.39
CA GLY A 50 -25.85 5.81 22.40
C GLY A 50 -24.42 5.49 21.94
N LEU A 51 -24.22 4.29 21.37
CA LEU A 51 -22.95 3.84 20.81
C LEU A 51 -22.51 4.73 19.63
N GLU A 52 -23.42 5.02 18.71
CA GLU A 52 -23.16 5.91 17.56
C GLU A 52 -22.75 7.31 18.02
N GLN A 53 -23.42 7.86 19.04
CA GLN A 53 -23.09 9.17 19.56
C GLN A 53 -21.70 9.19 20.22
N GLU A 54 -21.32 8.10 20.88
CA GLU A 54 -19.99 7.96 21.47
C GLU A 54 -18.88 7.77 20.44
N LEU A 55 -19.12 6.97 19.38
CA LEU A 55 -18.22 6.87 18.24
C LEU A 55 -18.03 8.22 17.56
N ASN A 56 -19.11 8.99 17.36
CA ASN A 56 -19.04 10.29 16.71
C ASN A 56 -18.21 11.29 17.54
N ARG A 57 -18.39 11.33 18.87
CA ARG A 57 -17.56 12.17 19.76
C ARG A 57 -16.08 11.75 19.73
N THR A 58 -15.82 10.45 19.67
CA THR A 58 -14.46 9.90 19.59
C THR A 58 -13.79 10.29 18.27
N MET A 59 -14.51 10.14 17.15
CA MET A 59 -14.04 10.54 15.82
C MET A 59 -13.81 12.04 15.72
N ASP A 60 -14.71 12.87 16.26
CA ASP A 60 -14.52 14.34 16.30
C ASP A 60 -13.26 14.72 17.10
N GLY A 61 -13.02 14.04 18.23
CA GLY A 61 -11.81 14.22 19.03
C GLY A 61 -10.52 13.85 18.29
N ILE A 62 -10.54 12.74 17.54
CA ILE A 62 -9.43 12.32 16.68
C ILE A 62 -9.21 13.36 15.57
N PHE A 63 -10.28 13.79 14.90
CA PHE A 63 -10.21 14.74 13.79
C PHE A 63 -9.67 16.10 14.25
N ARG A 64 -10.12 16.64 15.37
CA ARG A 64 -9.58 17.89 15.96
C ARG A 64 -8.08 17.79 16.27
N ARG A 65 -7.61 16.62 16.69
CA ARG A 65 -6.17 16.40 16.97
C ARG A 65 -5.37 16.29 15.66
N LEU A 66 -5.95 15.69 14.62
CA LEU A 66 -5.32 15.55 13.31
C LEU A 66 -5.38 16.83 12.46
N GLN A 67 -6.41 17.66 12.63
CA GLN A 67 -6.63 18.89 11.86
C GLN A 67 -5.37 19.76 11.72
N PRO A 68 -4.65 20.15 12.79
CA PRO A 68 -3.44 20.98 12.65
C PRO A 68 -2.32 20.29 11.85
N HIS A 69 -2.25 18.96 11.89
CA HIS A 69 -1.27 18.20 11.10
C HIS A 69 -1.67 18.14 9.63
N LEU A 70 -2.97 17.98 9.34
CA LEU A 70 -3.50 18.02 7.98
C LEU A 70 -3.38 19.41 7.36
N GLU A 71 -3.61 20.47 8.15
CA GLU A 71 -3.38 21.85 7.73
C GLU A 71 -1.90 22.11 7.44
N GLY A 72 -0.99 21.61 8.29
CA GLY A 72 0.46 21.66 8.05
C GLY A 72 0.86 20.99 6.74
N LEU A 73 0.44 19.74 6.53
CA LEU A 73 0.67 18.99 5.29
C LEU A 73 0.05 19.68 4.08
N GLY A 74 -1.16 20.21 4.21
CA GLY A 74 -1.84 20.95 3.15
C GLY A 74 -1.07 22.20 2.74
N ASN A 75 -0.53 22.95 3.71
CA ASN A 75 0.27 24.14 3.46
C ASN A 75 1.62 23.81 2.81
N GLU A 76 2.31 22.77 3.28
CA GLU A 76 3.57 22.30 2.68
C GLU A 76 3.36 21.80 1.24
N LEU A 77 2.31 21.00 1.03
CA LEU A 77 1.94 20.52 -0.29
C LEU A 77 1.55 21.69 -1.21
N ALA A 78 0.79 22.68 -0.71
CA ALA A 78 0.45 23.87 -1.49
C ALA A 78 1.69 24.69 -1.86
N GLY A 79 2.66 24.83 -0.95
CA GLY A 79 3.95 25.46 -1.24
C GLY A 79 4.71 24.72 -2.34
N THR A 80 4.80 23.40 -2.21
CA THR A 80 5.49 22.51 -3.17
C THR A 80 4.80 22.55 -4.53
N VAL A 81 3.47 22.41 -4.58
CA VAL A 81 2.69 22.49 -5.82
C VAL A 81 2.81 23.85 -6.49
N ASN A 82 2.95 24.95 -5.73
CA ASN A 82 3.20 26.27 -6.30
C ASN A 82 4.61 26.38 -6.91
N GLU A 83 5.62 25.81 -6.25
CA GLU A 83 7.00 25.76 -6.76
C GLU A 83 7.10 24.93 -8.04
N PHE A 84 6.41 23.79 -8.09
CA PHE A 84 6.36 22.90 -9.26
C PHE A 84 5.25 23.25 -10.27
N SER A 85 4.42 24.26 -9.99
CA SER A 85 3.31 24.68 -10.87
C SER A 85 3.72 24.93 -12.32
N PRO A 86 4.83 25.63 -12.64
CA PRO A 86 5.28 25.79 -14.02
C PRO A 86 5.63 24.45 -14.69
N ALA A 87 6.40 23.58 -14.02
CA ALA A 87 6.74 22.25 -14.55
C ALA A 87 5.50 21.36 -14.72
N LEU A 88 4.52 21.44 -13.82
CA LEU A 88 3.25 20.73 -13.93
C LEU A 88 2.40 21.24 -15.11
N ARG A 89 2.50 22.53 -15.45
CA ARG A 89 1.84 23.10 -16.63
C ARG A 89 2.46 22.59 -17.92
N GLU A 90 3.79 22.53 -17.98
CA GLU A 90 4.51 21.94 -19.12
C GLU A 90 4.19 20.46 -19.28
N LEU A 91 4.18 19.70 -18.17
CA LEU A 91 3.77 18.30 -18.16
C LEU A 91 2.30 18.13 -18.60
N SER A 92 1.39 19.00 -18.15
CA SER A 92 -0.01 18.98 -18.58
C SER A 92 -0.16 19.22 -20.08
N ALA A 93 0.65 20.10 -20.67
CA ALA A 93 0.64 20.33 -22.12
C ALA A 93 1.11 19.09 -22.88
N LEU A 94 2.10 18.36 -22.35
CA LEU A 94 2.54 17.10 -22.92
C LEU A 94 1.49 15.99 -22.77
N ILE A 95 0.81 15.91 -21.62
CA ILE A 95 -0.26 14.94 -21.38
C ILE A 95 -1.42 15.16 -22.36
N ASP A 96 -1.77 16.42 -22.63
CA ASP A 96 -2.81 16.78 -23.60
C ASP A 96 -2.41 16.35 -25.03
N ASP A 97 -1.10 16.37 -25.36
CA ASP A 97 -0.63 15.89 -26.67
C ASP A 97 -0.84 14.39 -26.86
N PHE A 98 -0.96 13.55 -25.81
CA PHE A 98 -1.30 12.12 -26.02
C PHE A 98 -2.66 11.93 -26.71
N GLY A 99 -3.61 12.85 -26.50
CA GLY A 99 -4.90 12.85 -27.21
C GLY A 99 -4.77 13.09 -28.71
N ASN A 100 -3.65 13.65 -29.16
CA ASN A 100 -3.34 13.93 -30.56
C ASN A 100 -2.82 12.71 -31.32
N TYR A 101 -2.77 11.52 -30.72
CA TYR A 101 -2.33 10.29 -31.38
C TYR A 101 -3.44 9.26 -31.53
N HIS A 102 -3.32 8.42 -32.54
CA HIS A 102 -4.15 7.25 -32.75
C HIS A 102 -3.78 6.12 -31.79
N ARG A 103 -4.64 5.11 -31.71
CA ARG A 103 -4.31 3.90 -30.96
C ARG A 103 -3.08 3.19 -31.57
N PRO A 104 -2.33 2.42 -30.78
CA PRO A 104 -1.14 1.73 -31.28
C PRO A 104 -1.46 0.72 -32.39
N GLU A 105 -0.68 0.74 -33.46
CA GLU A 105 -0.74 -0.19 -34.59
C GLU A 105 0.50 -1.09 -34.57
N ARG A 106 0.32 -2.41 -34.67
CA ARG A 106 1.43 -3.38 -34.71
C ARG A 106 1.84 -3.64 -36.15
N LEU A 107 3.12 -3.45 -36.44
CA LEU A 107 3.72 -3.68 -37.75
C LEU A 107 4.12 -5.15 -37.95
N GLU A 108 4.44 -5.53 -39.20
CA GLU A 108 4.82 -6.91 -39.56
C GLU A 108 6.11 -7.38 -38.87
N ASN A 109 7.02 -6.46 -38.56
CA ASN A 109 8.25 -6.72 -37.81
C ASN A 109 8.03 -6.87 -36.29
N GLY A 110 6.81 -6.59 -35.80
CA GLY A 110 6.47 -6.63 -34.38
C GLY A 110 6.57 -5.28 -33.66
N ASP A 111 7.07 -4.23 -34.31
CA ASP A 111 7.12 -2.89 -33.72
C ASP A 111 5.72 -2.29 -33.57
N ILE A 112 5.61 -1.35 -32.64
CA ILE A 112 4.37 -0.60 -32.40
C ILE A 112 4.58 0.84 -32.84
N VAL A 113 3.73 1.30 -33.78
CA VAL A 113 3.67 2.70 -34.21
C VAL A 113 2.43 3.37 -33.64
N ILE A 114 2.60 4.55 -33.08
CA ILE A 114 1.50 5.41 -32.62
C ILE A 114 1.50 6.65 -33.51
N ARG A 115 0.56 6.72 -34.47
CA ARG A 115 0.52 7.80 -35.46
C ARG A 115 -0.17 9.03 -34.89
N ARG A 116 0.32 10.21 -35.24
CA ARG A 116 -0.34 11.48 -34.91
C ARG A 116 -1.59 11.68 -35.77
N ARG A 117 -2.65 12.23 -35.19
CA ARG A 117 -3.90 12.54 -35.90
C ARG A 117 -3.66 13.70 -36.87
N ALA A 118 -4.28 13.65 -38.04
CA ALA A 118 -4.04 14.63 -39.11
C ALA A 118 -4.57 16.04 -38.77
N ASP A 119 -5.56 16.13 -37.88
CA ASP A 119 -6.18 17.36 -37.37
C ASP A 119 -5.52 17.88 -36.09
N ALA A 120 -4.47 17.22 -35.59
CA ALA A 120 -3.79 17.66 -34.38
C ALA A 120 -3.00 18.97 -34.63
N PRO A 121 -3.03 19.93 -33.68
CA PRO A 121 -2.16 21.12 -33.72
C PRO A 121 -0.68 20.70 -33.78
N PRO A 122 0.29 21.51 -34.24
CA PRO A 122 1.71 21.08 -34.26
C PRO A 122 2.21 20.62 -32.86
N PRO A 123 3.16 19.66 -32.80
CA PRO A 123 3.67 19.15 -31.53
C PRO A 123 4.38 20.26 -30.74
N PRO A 124 4.35 20.20 -29.40
CA PRO A 124 5.07 21.16 -28.56
C PRO A 124 6.59 21.02 -28.74
N ASP A 125 7.31 22.14 -28.64
CA ASP A 125 8.78 22.14 -28.63
C ASP A 125 9.31 21.42 -27.38
N MET A 126 10.13 20.39 -27.59
CA MET A 126 10.64 19.51 -26.53
C MET A 126 11.95 20.01 -25.89
N ASP A 127 12.46 21.16 -26.33
CA ASP A 127 13.78 21.71 -25.95
C ASP A 127 13.87 22.10 -24.46
N GLU A 128 12.75 22.45 -23.84
CA GLU A 128 12.70 22.87 -22.44
C GLU A 128 12.76 21.66 -21.49
N LEU A 129 12.05 20.59 -21.82
CA LEU A 129 12.14 19.30 -21.12
C LEU A 129 13.54 18.69 -21.23
N GLN A 130 14.16 18.70 -22.42
CA GLN A 130 15.53 18.19 -22.60
C GLN A 130 16.59 18.93 -21.76
N ARG A 131 16.34 20.20 -21.41
CA ARG A 131 17.20 20.98 -20.50
C ARG A 131 17.01 20.64 -19.02
N LEU A 132 15.84 20.11 -18.66
CA LEU A 132 15.51 19.70 -17.29
C LEU A 132 15.91 18.26 -17.01
N LEU A 133 15.97 17.41 -18.04
CA LEU A 133 16.60 16.11 -17.91
C LEU A 133 18.12 16.32 -17.70
N PRO A 134 18.72 15.67 -16.69
CA PRO A 134 20.17 15.66 -16.57
C PRO A 134 20.75 15.12 -17.89
N ASP A 135 21.75 15.81 -18.42
CA ASP A 135 22.54 15.34 -19.56
C ASP A 135 23.01 13.92 -19.20
N GLU A 136 22.62 12.92 -20.01
CA GLU A 136 23.20 11.57 -19.91
C GLU A 136 24.64 11.58 -20.46
N GLY A 137 25.43 12.53 -19.97
CA GLY A 137 26.88 12.58 -20.09
C GLY A 137 27.48 11.73 -18.99
N ASP A 138 28.28 10.74 -19.40
CA ASP A 138 29.00 9.78 -18.56
C ASP A 138 28.13 8.74 -17.81
N GLY A 139 27.57 7.77 -18.56
CA GLY A 139 27.26 6.48 -17.92
C GLY A 139 26.20 5.59 -18.56
N ALA A 140 25.45 6.04 -19.57
CA ALA A 140 24.57 5.14 -20.29
C ALA A 140 25.43 4.12 -21.08
N PRO A 141 25.32 2.79 -20.84
CA PRO A 141 25.99 1.81 -21.68
C PRO A 141 25.54 2.06 -23.12
N GLY A 142 26.50 2.14 -24.03
CA GLY A 142 26.26 2.63 -25.37
C GLY A 142 25.14 1.84 -26.02
N ARG A 143 24.32 2.54 -26.83
CA ARG A 143 23.28 1.97 -27.72
C ARG A 143 23.80 0.95 -28.77
N GLY A 144 24.96 0.33 -28.55
CA GLY A 144 25.55 -0.75 -29.35
C GLY A 144 26.10 -1.91 -28.51
N GLU A 145 26.01 -1.87 -27.18
CA GLU A 145 26.26 -3.04 -26.34
C GLU A 145 24.94 -3.81 -26.22
N GLU A 146 24.84 -4.87 -27.02
CA GLU A 146 23.82 -5.90 -26.83
C GLU A 146 23.79 -6.28 -25.35
N TRP A 147 22.62 -6.16 -24.72
CA TRP A 147 22.42 -6.55 -23.33
C TRP A 147 22.91 -7.99 -23.14
N ALA A 148 24.11 -8.15 -22.58
CA ALA A 148 24.62 -9.43 -22.16
C ALA A 148 24.08 -9.70 -20.76
N PRO A 149 23.28 -10.76 -20.55
CA PRO A 149 22.85 -11.10 -19.20
C PRO A 149 24.08 -11.34 -18.32
N PRO A 150 24.04 -10.96 -17.03
CA PRO A 150 25.18 -11.15 -16.15
C PRO A 150 25.54 -12.64 -16.10
N GLU A 151 26.84 -12.96 -16.10
CA GLU A 151 27.40 -14.32 -16.21
C GLU A 151 26.87 -15.30 -15.15
N ASN A 152 26.21 -14.81 -14.10
CA ASN A 152 25.62 -15.60 -13.04
C ASN A 152 24.10 -15.80 -13.18
N SER A 153 23.53 -15.51 -14.35
CA SER A 153 22.13 -15.81 -14.66
C SER A 153 22.00 -17.32 -14.87
N THR A 154 21.45 -18.01 -13.87
CA THR A 154 21.11 -19.43 -14.01
C THR A 154 20.12 -19.57 -15.17
N PRO A 155 20.37 -20.41 -16.19
CA PRO A 155 19.44 -20.56 -17.29
C PRO A 155 18.11 -21.08 -16.76
N VAL A 156 17.03 -20.37 -17.09
CA VAL A 156 15.66 -20.81 -16.78
C VAL A 156 15.44 -22.11 -17.55
N PRO A 157 15.07 -23.23 -16.91
CA PRO A 157 14.84 -24.48 -17.62
C PRO A 157 13.66 -24.26 -18.57
N GLN A 158 13.93 -24.38 -19.87
CA GLN A 158 12.87 -24.39 -20.87
C GLN A 158 12.03 -25.64 -20.62
N THR A 159 10.84 -25.44 -20.03
CA THR A 159 9.84 -26.51 -19.97
C THR A 159 9.31 -26.67 -21.38
N GLU A 160 9.80 -27.71 -22.06
CA GLU A 160 9.21 -28.16 -23.31
C GLU A 160 7.75 -28.59 -23.05
N LEU A 161 6.85 -28.07 -23.88
CA LEU A 161 5.42 -28.39 -23.90
C LEU A 161 5.17 -29.62 -24.78
#